data_AF-B7Q9S0-F1
#
_entry.id   AF-B7Q9S0-F1
#
_cell.length_a   1.000
_cell.length_b   1.000
_cell.length_c   1.000
_cell.angle_alpha   90.00
_cell.angle_beta   90.00
_cell.angle_gamma   90.00
#
_symmetry.space_group_name_H-M   'P 1'
#
loop_
_entity.id
_entity.type
_entity.pdbx_description
1 polymer ?
#
loop_
_entity_poly.entity_id
_entity_poly.type
_entity_poly.pdbx_seq_one_letter_code
_entity_poly.pdbx_strand_id
1 'polypeptide(L)'
;MVKAMPIDICRKKWGANRISELICAEHQFGSICEGDSGGPVVRQEHGTWTLHGIVSSTPFICGTMLGPQVFVEVSAYVNDFIDPYLKLGGLEDICHIVRPDE
;
A
#
# COMPACT_ATOMS: atom_id res chain seq x y z
N MET A 1 -10.71 -7.70 -9.11
CA MET A 1 -10.77 -6.21 -9.05
C MET A 1 -11.30 -5.81 -7.69
N VAL A 2 -10.64 -4.92 -6.97
CA VAL A 2 -11.13 -4.39 -5.69
C VAL A 2 -11.84 -3.06 -5.91
N LYS A 3 -12.85 -2.75 -5.08
CA LYS A 3 -13.59 -1.48 -5.15
C LYS A 3 -13.12 -0.56 -4.04
N ALA A 4 -12.51 0.57 -4.41
CA ALA A 4 -12.04 1.57 -3.46
C ALA A 4 -13.20 2.13 -2.62
N MET A 5 -12.89 2.43 -1.36
CA MET A 5 -13.79 2.93 -0.33
C MET A 5 -13.35 4.34 0.10
N PRO A 6 -14.30 5.26 0.37
CA PRO A 6 -13.99 6.56 0.95
C PRO A 6 -13.22 6.45 2.28
N ILE A 7 -12.20 7.29 2.45
CA ILE A 7 -11.24 7.20 3.58
C ILE A 7 -11.89 7.47 4.94
N ASP A 8 -12.88 8.34 5.01
CA ASP A 8 -13.66 8.63 6.21
C ASP A 8 -14.45 7.41 6.69
N ILE A 9 -15.09 6.69 5.75
CA ILE A 9 -15.79 5.44 6.02
C ILE A 9 -14.78 4.37 6.45
N CYS A 10 -13.62 4.29 5.78
CA CYS A 10 -12.59 3.34 6.13
C CYS A 10 -12.09 3.53 7.56
N ARG A 11 -11.69 4.75 7.94
CA ARG A 11 -11.18 5.03 9.30
C ARG A 11 -12.17 4.61 10.37
N LYS A 12 -13.46 4.88 10.14
CA LYS A 12 -14.54 4.45 11.04
C LYS A 12 -14.65 2.93 11.16
N LYS A 13 -14.52 2.20 10.05
CA LYS A 13 -14.61 0.72 10.03
C LYS A 13 -13.35 0.04 10.57
N TRP A 14 -12.18 0.58 10.27
CA TRP A 14 -10.89 0.03 10.70
C TRP A 14 -10.56 0.34 12.16
N GLY A 15 -11.04 1.47 12.68
CA GLY A 15 -10.71 1.92 14.04
C GLY A 15 -9.36 2.63 14.17
N ALA A 16 -8.69 2.96 13.06
CA ALA A 16 -7.46 3.77 13.05
C ALA A 16 -7.74 5.20 12.61
N ASN A 17 -8.11 6.05 13.58
CA ASN A 17 -8.41 7.46 13.33
C ASN A 17 -7.17 8.31 13.00
N ARG A 18 -5.94 7.78 13.15
CA ARG A 18 -4.70 8.56 13.07
C ARG A 18 -3.88 8.41 11.79
N ILE A 19 -4.21 7.47 10.90
CA ILE A 19 -3.40 7.22 9.70
C ILE A 19 -4.08 7.89 8.50
N SER A 20 -3.43 8.92 7.96
CA SER A 20 -3.93 9.69 6.82
C SER A 20 -3.66 9.04 5.47
N GLU A 21 -2.68 8.16 5.40
CA GLU A 21 -1.99 7.76 4.16
C GLU A 21 -2.40 6.33 3.76
N LEU A 22 -3.71 6.08 3.73
CA LEU A 22 -4.27 4.76 3.46
C LEU A 22 -5.27 4.81 2.30
N ILE A 23 -5.29 3.72 1.55
CA ILE A 23 -6.37 3.38 0.62
C ILE A 23 -7.09 2.17 1.20
N CYS A 24 -8.41 2.14 1.08
CA CYS A 24 -9.20 1.00 1.53
C CYS A 24 -10.11 0.47 0.42
N ALA A 25 -10.46 -0.81 0.49
CA ALA A 25 -11.39 -1.42 -0.44
C ALA A 25 -12.36 -2.42 0.20
N GLU A 26 -13.47 -2.65 -0.50
CA GLU A 26 -14.45 -3.67 -0.18
C GLU A 26 -14.05 -5.06 -0.71
N HIS A 27 -14.57 -6.13 -0.12
CA HIS A 27 -14.25 -7.54 -0.43
C HIS A 27 -15.03 -8.13 -1.64
N GLN A 28 -15.43 -7.32 -2.63
CA GLN A 28 -16.45 -7.73 -3.63
C GLN A 28 -16.03 -8.85 -4.61
N PHE A 29 -14.81 -8.83 -5.15
CA PHE A 29 -14.37 -9.81 -6.17
C PHE A 29 -13.05 -10.49 -5.80
N GLY A 30 -12.87 -10.72 -4.50
CA GLY A 30 -11.64 -11.25 -3.91
C GLY A 30 -11.21 -10.43 -2.69
N SER A 31 -10.37 -11.04 -1.87
CA SER A 31 -9.77 -10.42 -0.69
C SER A 31 -8.29 -10.71 -0.65
N ILE A 32 -7.49 -9.70 -0.32
CA ILE A 32 -6.13 -9.92 0.16
C ILE A 32 -6.15 -10.83 1.40
N CYS A 33 -5.12 -11.64 1.54
CA CYS A 33 -4.95 -12.62 2.61
C CYS A 33 -3.53 -12.56 3.17
N GLU A 34 -3.27 -13.38 4.17
CA GLU A 34 -1.92 -13.62 4.68
C GLU A 34 -0.98 -14.05 3.54
N GLY A 35 0.18 -13.39 3.47
CA GLY A 35 1.17 -13.59 2.42
C GLY A 35 1.07 -12.63 1.23
N ASP A 36 -0.04 -11.91 1.06
CA ASP A 36 -0.16 -10.88 0.01
C ASP A 36 0.52 -9.55 0.39
N SER A 37 0.89 -9.38 1.68
CA SER A 37 1.55 -8.19 2.22
C SER A 37 2.78 -7.78 1.40
N GLY A 38 2.87 -6.49 1.05
CA GLY A 38 3.89 -5.96 0.15
C GLY A 38 3.53 -6.04 -1.33
N GLY A 39 2.47 -6.76 -1.70
CA GLY A 39 1.98 -6.85 -3.08
C GLY A 39 1.46 -5.52 -3.63
N PRO A 40 1.44 -5.35 -4.96
CA PRO A 40 1.04 -4.09 -5.59
C PRO A 40 -0.48 -3.97 -5.75
N VAL A 41 -1.01 -2.77 -5.48
CA VAL A 41 -2.37 -2.37 -5.86
C VAL A 41 -2.25 -1.40 -7.03
N VAL A 42 -2.72 -1.84 -8.19
CA VAL A 42 -2.56 -1.11 -9.45
C VAL A 42 -3.89 -0.67 -10.03
N ARG A 43 -3.88 0.46 -10.74
CA ARG A 43 -5.00 0.95 -11.54
C ARG A 43 -4.55 1.13 -12.97
N GLN A 44 -5.39 0.70 -13.91
CA GLN A 44 -5.17 0.97 -15.32
C GLN A 44 -5.89 2.27 -15.73
N GLU A 45 -5.14 3.21 -16.29
CA GLU A 45 -5.66 4.44 -16.87
C GLU A 45 -5.02 4.63 -18.24
N HIS A 46 -5.83 4.81 -19.29
CA HIS A 46 -5.36 5.04 -20.66
C HIS A 46 -4.35 3.98 -21.18
N GLY A 47 -4.50 2.73 -20.75
CA GLY A 47 -3.61 1.62 -21.14
C GLY A 47 -2.38 1.44 -20.25
N THR A 48 -2.10 2.38 -19.36
CA THR A 48 -0.95 2.32 -18.43
C THR A 48 -1.40 1.83 -17.06
N TRP A 49 -0.66 0.89 -16.49
CA TRP A 49 -0.83 0.45 -15.12
C TRP A 49 0.05 1.29 -14.19
N THR A 50 -0.57 1.99 -13.26
CA THR A 50 0.13 2.78 -12.24
C THR A 50 -0.04 2.13 -10.87
N LEU A 51 1.02 2.17 -10.07
CA LEU A 51 0.99 1.72 -8.68
C LEU A 51 0.32 2.77 -7.80
N HIS A 52 -0.77 2.40 -7.14
CA HIS A 52 -1.52 3.29 -6.25
C HIS A 52 -1.37 2.91 -4.77
N GLY A 53 -1.17 1.63 -4.46
CA GLY A 53 -1.05 1.19 -3.08
C GLY A 53 -0.22 -0.06 -2.89
N ILE A 54 0.12 -0.33 -1.64
CA ILE A 54 0.83 -1.54 -1.21
C ILE A 54 -0.06 -2.30 -0.22
N VAL A 55 -0.22 -3.61 -0.43
CA VAL A 55 -0.96 -4.49 0.49
C VAL A 55 -0.35 -4.43 1.89
N SER A 56 -1.16 -4.04 2.87
CA SER A 56 -0.69 -3.83 4.24
C SER A 56 -1.42 -4.73 5.22
N SER A 57 -2.75 -4.66 5.26
CA SER A 57 -3.49 -5.36 6.31
C SER A 57 -4.94 -5.66 5.91
N THR A 58 -5.45 -6.75 6.47
CA THR A 58 -6.77 -7.33 6.23
C THR A 58 -7.25 -7.98 7.53
N PRO A 59 -8.54 -8.28 7.69
CA PRO A 59 -8.96 -9.11 8.82
C PRO A 59 -8.21 -10.46 8.85
N PHE A 60 -7.86 -10.93 10.05
CA PHE A 60 -7.09 -12.17 10.25
C PHE A 60 -7.67 -13.40 9.53
N ILE A 61 -8.99 -13.47 9.40
CA ILE A 61 -9.67 -14.55 8.67
C ILE A 61 -9.84 -14.11 7.22
N CYS A 62 -9.14 -14.76 6.29
CA CYS A 62 -9.26 -14.46 4.87
C CYS A 62 -10.68 -14.71 4.34
N GLY A 63 -11.10 -13.93 3.35
CA GLY A 63 -12.44 -14.03 2.76
C GLY A 63 -13.58 -13.52 3.65
N THR A 64 -13.29 -13.00 4.85
CA THR A 64 -14.30 -12.36 5.69
C THR A 64 -14.60 -10.93 5.26
N MET A 65 -15.78 -10.42 5.62
CA MET A 65 -16.19 -9.03 5.40
C MET A 65 -16.19 -8.19 6.69
N LEU A 66 -15.57 -8.70 7.76
CA LEU A 66 -15.54 -8.07 9.10
C LEU A 66 -14.72 -6.77 9.17
N GLY A 67 -14.06 -6.37 8.08
CA GLY A 67 -13.34 -5.11 7.98
C GLY A 67 -13.12 -4.74 6.51
N PRO A 68 -12.54 -3.56 6.22
CA PRO A 68 -12.06 -3.25 4.89
C PRO A 68 -10.69 -3.92 4.63
N GLN A 69 -10.34 -4.04 3.36
CA GLN A 69 -8.95 -4.30 2.95
C GLN A 69 -8.19 -2.98 3.02
N VAL A 70 -6.98 -2.97 3.58
CA VAL A 70 -6.19 -1.74 3.78
C VAL A 70 -4.85 -1.82 3.09
N PHE A 71 -4.53 -0.72 2.41
CA PHE A 71 -3.34 -0.52 1.61
C PHE A 71 -2.66 0.78 2.02
N VAL A 72 -1.33 0.83 1.98
CA VAL A 72 -0.59 2.09 2.08
C VAL A 72 -0.80 2.89 0.80
N GLU A 73 -1.10 4.18 0.91
CA GLU A 73 -1.21 5.08 -0.25
C GLU A 73 0.18 5.45 -0.78
N VAL A 74 0.55 4.96 -1.96
CA VAL A 74 1.91 5.18 -2.50
C VAL A 74 2.19 6.66 -2.77
N SER A 75 1.20 7.42 -3.26
CA SER A 75 1.32 8.87 -3.52
C SER A 75 1.77 9.67 -2.31
N ALA A 76 1.44 9.24 -1.09
CA ALA A 76 1.85 9.91 0.13
C ALA A 76 3.36 9.81 0.41
N TYR A 77 4.04 8.83 -0.20
CA TYR A 77 5.47 8.55 0.06
C TYR A 77 6.37 8.85 -1.15
N VAL A 78 5.81 9.26 -2.29
CA VAL A 78 6.59 9.49 -3.52
C VAL A 78 7.67 10.54 -3.28
N ASN A 79 7.28 11.76 -2.87
CA ASN A 79 8.20 12.90 -2.86
C ASN A 79 9.22 12.85 -1.70
N ASP A 80 8.79 12.40 -0.53
CA ASP A 80 9.58 12.52 0.70
C ASP A 80 10.38 11.24 1.04
N PHE A 81 10.02 10.11 0.42
CA PHE A 81 10.70 8.83 0.65
C PHE A 81 11.18 8.23 -0.67
N ILE A 82 10.28 7.79 -1.55
CA ILE A 82 10.64 6.96 -2.71
C ILE A 82 11.59 7.70 -3.67
N ASP A 83 11.23 8.91 -4.10
CA ASP A 83 12.02 9.70 -5.06
C ASP A 83 13.45 9.97 -4.58
N PRO A 84 13.67 10.45 -3.35
CA PRO A 84 15.01 10.60 -2.80
C PRO A 84 15.82 9.30 -2.86
N TYR A 85 15.25 8.16 -2.43
CA TYR A 85 15.95 6.87 -2.46
C TYR A 85 16.28 6.40 -3.88
N LEU A 86 15.42 6.69 -4.86
CA LEU A 86 15.69 6.36 -6.27
C LEU A 86 16.78 7.26 -6.88
N LYS A 87 16.82 8.55 -6.51
CA LYS A 87 17.81 9.53 -7.03
C LYS A 87 19.20 9.35 -6.44
N LEU A 88 19.31 8.72 -5.28
CA LEU A 88 20.58 8.34 -4.65
C LEU A 88 21.31 7.19 -5.36
N GLY A 89 20.92 6.78 -6.57
CA GLY A 89 21.63 5.78 -7.38
C GLY A 89 21.17 4.33 -7.18
N GLY A 90 20.13 4.08 -6.38
CA GLY A 90 19.63 2.73 -6.13
C GLY A 90 20.56 1.87 -5.27
N LEU A 91 20.34 0.55 -5.29
CA LEU A 91 20.91 -0.41 -4.33
C LEU A 91 22.46 -0.42 -4.26
N GLU A 92 23.14 0.02 -5.33
CA GLU A 92 24.62 0.07 -5.37
C GLU A 92 25.16 1.13 -4.42
N ASP A 93 24.58 2.33 -4.39
CA ASP A 93 25.01 3.40 -3.47
C ASP A 93 24.48 3.20 -2.04
N ILE A 94 23.32 2.57 -1.86
CA ILE A 94 22.76 2.26 -0.53
C ILE A 94 23.62 1.23 0.22
N CYS A 95 24.14 0.21 -0.48
CA CYS A 95 25.03 -0.77 0.15
C CYS A 95 26.32 -0.14 0.71
N HIS A 96 26.84 0.89 0.05
CA HIS A 96 28.02 1.64 0.52
C HIS A 96 27.72 2.58 1.69
N ILE A 97 26.48 3.09 1.81
CA ILE A 97 26.07 3.89 2.98
C ILE A 97 25.85 3.01 4.22
N VAL A 98 25.32 1.78 4.03
CA VAL A 98 25.00 0.87 5.14
C VAL A 98 26.20 -0.01 5.55
N ARG A 99 27.24 -0.13 4.72
CA ARG A 99 28.54 -0.73 5.07
C ARG A 99 29.69 0.23 4.74
N PRO A 100 30.05 1.16 5.63
CA PRO A 100 31.22 2.00 5.46
C PRO A 100 32.56 1.24 5.72
N ASP A 101 32.48 0.03 6.30
CA ASP A 101 33.63 -0.63 6.94
C ASP A 101 33.92 -2.07 6.46
N GLU A 102 33.43 -2.49 5.29
CA GLU A 102 33.88 -3.71 4.57
C GLU A 102 34.46 -3.38 3.20
#